data_AF-A0A832VE57-F1
#
_entry.id   AF-A0A832VE57-F1
#
_cell.length_a   1.000
_cell.length_b   1.000
_cell.length_c   1.000
_cell.angle_alpha   90.00
_cell.angle_beta   90.00
_cell.angle_gamma   90.00
#
_symmetry.space_group_name_H-M   'P 1'
#
loop_
_entity.id
_entity.type
_entity.pdbx_description
1 polymer ?
#
loop_
_entity_poly.entity_id
_entity_poly.type
_entity_poly.pdbx_seq_one_letter_code
_entity_poly.pdbx_strand_id
1 'polypeptide(L)'
;MKIEKILFAAFLFSLISVGFAFAAGGGGGGDSGGGGGGGGAATTTASLVSDSEITRFVQKDTTYQVILENNTQYDLKVTAAGDTGISFEAGGKSHTVRQELSTTVDFDKDGAADAKITTTYIEAGRGTGYLKIERIKTAERTIVKREVVRDVGTATVVNKSELESRLKCADGSTVRDRVKCRISLSEKDLDRELKINYLPEQCRAKERGELRDKCIRFYLSIRDCYAPSEYSDREFCARKLLKVSDLKQEKNLCAAMKGTEKGTCANETREKVYSMIYFRMYELEERAEELAEEGKISKDVAADFIAEMELKKQAFDTAKNFGDRKRIVADARNLWARFLRDNFNKEVRNATTGGDNGE
;
A
#
# COMPACT_ATOMS: atom_id res chain seq x y z
N MET A 1 -31.79 -12.62 8.46
CA MET A 1 -32.30 -11.67 9.47
C MET A 1 -31.82 -11.85 10.93
N LYS A 2 -31.82 -13.04 11.57
CA LYS A 2 -31.28 -13.17 12.96
C LYS A 2 -29.74 -13.15 13.03
N ILE A 3 -29.06 -13.69 12.01
CA ILE A 3 -27.60 -13.78 11.94
C ILE A 3 -26.93 -12.41 11.69
N GLU A 4 -27.54 -11.56 10.85
CA GLU A 4 -27.03 -10.21 10.55
C GLU A 4 -27.04 -9.29 11.79
N LYS A 5 -28.03 -9.43 12.68
CA LYS A 5 -28.10 -8.66 13.93
C LYS A 5 -27.03 -9.10 14.95
N ILE A 6 -26.65 -10.38 14.96
CA ILE A 6 -25.59 -10.91 15.84
C ILE A 6 -24.21 -10.46 15.34
N LEU A 7 -23.97 -10.49 14.03
CA LEU A 7 -22.74 -9.95 13.41
C LEU A 7 -22.61 -8.43 13.63
N PHE A 8 -23.72 -7.69 13.55
CA PHE A 8 -23.76 -6.25 13.83
C PHE A 8 -23.37 -5.91 15.28
N ALA A 9 -23.85 -6.69 16.26
CA ALA A 9 -23.54 -6.49 17.68
C ALA A 9 -22.09 -6.87 18.03
N ALA A 10 -21.58 -7.99 17.50
CA ALA A 10 -20.19 -8.43 17.72
C ALA A 10 -19.18 -7.42 17.14
N PHE A 11 -19.47 -6.84 15.97
CA PHE A 11 -18.65 -5.82 15.33
C PHE A 11 -18.62 -4.49 16.11
N LEU A 12 -19.78 -4.02 16.59
CA LEU A 12 -19.86 -2.83 17.45
C LEU A 12 -19.04 -3.02 18.74
N PHE A 13 -18.98 -4.23 19.29
CA PHE A 13 -18.24 -4.54 20.52
C PHE A 13 -16.72 -4.61 20.33
N SER A 14 -16.23 -5.12 19.19
CA SER A 14 -14.80 -5.15 18.81
C SER A 14 -14.16 -3.75 18.69
N LEU A 15 -14.98 -2.74 18.39
CA LEU A 15 -14.53 -1.35 18.27
C LEU A 15 -14.64 -0.55 19.59
N ILE A 16 -15.33 -1.07 20.62
CA ILE A 16 -15.55 -0.38 21.91
C ILE A 16 -14.46 -0.71 22.94
N SER A 17 -13.81 -1.85 22.84
CA SER A 17 -12.98 -2.43 23.91
C SER A 17 -11.57 -1.82 24.07
N VAL A 18 -11.24 -0.76 23.33
CA VAL A 18 -9.88 -0.21 23.26
C VAL A 18 -9.83 1.25 23.76
N GLY A 19 -10.13 1.44 25.03
CA GLY A 19 -9.93 2.72 25.73
C GLY A 19 -8.46 2.92 26.12
N PHE A 20 -7.59 3.29 25.18
CA PHE A 20 -6.19 3.57 25.50
C PHE A 20 -5.96 5.01 25.94
N ALA A 21 -6.02 5.28 27.25
CA ALA A 21 -5.41 6.48 27.80
C ALA A 21 -3.88 6.34 27.77
N PHE A 22 -3.20 7.06 26.87
CA PHE A 22 -1.76 7.31 26.94
C PHE A 22 -1.55 8.66 27.63
N ALA A 23 -1.01 8.64 28.84
CA ALA A 23 -0.60 9.86 29.51
C ALA A 23 0.64 10.40 28.79
N ALA A 24 0.48 11.51 28.07
CA ALA A 24 1.57 12.24 27.43
C ALA A 24 2.23 13.18 28.46
N GLY A 25 3.40 12.82 28.95
CA GLY A 25 4.28 13.75 29.67
C GLY A 25 4.97 14.64 28.63
N GLY A 26 4.57 15.92 28.59
CA GLY A 26 5.20 16.93 27.75
C GLY A 26 6.50 17.42 28.38
N GLY A 27 7.62 17.23 27.67
CA GLY A 27 8.87 17.92 27.91
C GLY A 27 9.21 18.75 26.67
N GLY A 28 9.15 20.07 26.79
CA GLY A 28 9.59 21.03 25.78
C GLY A 28 11.07 21.36 25.94
N GLY A 29 11.72 21.72 24.83
CA GLY A 29 13.09 22.21 24.76
C GLY A 29 13.36 22.78 23.36
N GLY A 30 13.84 24.02 23.30
CA GLY A 30 13.87 24.87 22.12
C GLY A 30 15.10 24.75 21.21
N ASP A 31 14.98 25.52 20.14
CA ASP A 31 15.98 26.32 19.40
C ASP A 31 16.85 25.78 18.26
N SER A 32 16.66 26.48 17.13
CA SER A 32 17.61 27.07 16.17
C SER A 32 18.56 26.17 15.35
N GLY A 33 18.57 26.42 14.04
CA GLY A 33 19.67 26.03 13.15
C GLY A 33 19.25 25.95 11.69
N GLY A 34 19.49 27.01 10.93
CA GLY A 34 19.24 27.04 9.49
C GLY A 34 20.28 26.30 8.66
N GLY A 35 19.99 26.24 7.35
CA GLY A 35 20.99 26.09 6.30
C GLY A 35 21.00 24.73 5.60
N GLY A 36 20.99 24.78 4.27
CA GLY A 36 21.55 23.72 3.43
C GLY A 36 20.58 23.13 2.44
N GLY A 37 20.49 23.74 1.25
CA GLY A 37 19.95 23.08 0.08
C GLY A 37 20.78 21.86 -0.32
N GLY A 38 20.11 20.86 -0.88
CA GLY A 38 20.73 19.68 -1.49
C GLY A 38 19.72 19.08 -2.46
N GLY A 39 20.09 19.03 -3.74
CA GLY A 39 19.23 18.62 -4.84
C GLY A 39 18.58 17.26 -4.60
N GLY A 40 17.26 17.22 -4.76
CA GLY A 40 16.49 15.99 -4.71
C GLY A 40 16.92 15.05 -5.83
N ALA A 41 17.53 13.92 -5.45
CA ALA A 41 17.72 12.79 -6.35
C ALA A 41 16.34 12.32 -6.84
N ALA A 42 16.14 12.32 -8.15
CA ALA A 42 14.91 11.88 -8.77
C ALA A 42 14.76 10.36 -8.59
N THR A 43 13.93 9.92 -7.64
CA THR A 43 13.60 8.50 -7.48
C THR A 43 12.71 8.05 -8.65
N THR A 44 13.21 7.12 -9.45
CA THR A 44 12.52 6.63 -10.67
C THR A 44 11.94 5.24 -10.39
N THR A 45 10.62 5.15 -10.18
CA THR A 45 9.93 3.88 -9.88
C THR A 45 9.55 3.16 -11.19
N ALA A 46 9.77 1.84 -11.29
CA ALA A 46 9.40 1.01 -12.45
C ALA A 46 8.66 -0.27 -12.01
N SER A 47 7.60 -0.63 -12.76
CA SER A 47 6.79 -1.85 -12.59
C SER A 47 6.31 -2.30 -13.97
N LEU A 48 6.72 -3.47 -14.50
CA LEU A 48 6.26 -3.92 -15.82
C LEU A 48 6.09 -5.42 -16.05
N VAL A 49 5.14 -5.65 -16.97
CA VAL A 49 4.68 -6.88 -17.60
C VAL A 49 5.04 -6.76 -19.09
N SER A 50 5.95 -7.60 -19.61
CA SER A 50 5.91 -8.20 -20.97
C SER A 50 6.95 -8.05 -22.13
N ASP A 51 8.21 -7.54 -22.03
CA ASP A 51 9.31 -7.75 -23.09
C ASP A 51 10.67 -8.42 -22.68
N SER A 52 11.15 -9.50 -23.33
CA SER A 52 12.20 -10.48 -22.86
C SER A 52 13.55 -9.91 -22.39
N GLU A 53 13.83 -8.65 -22.69
CA GLU A 53 15.06 -7.96 -22.38
C GLU A 53 14.75 -6.49 -22.12
N ILE A 54 15.15 -5.97 -20.95
CA ILE A 54 15.00 -4.54 -20.68
C ILE A 54 16.35 -3.86 -20.85
N THR A 55 16.51 -3.02 -21.88
CA THR A 55 17.63 -2.07 -21.95
C THR A 55 17.21 -0.72 -21.40
N ARG A 56 17.87 -0.20 -20.36
CA ARG A 56 17.54 1.09 -19.75
C ARG A 56 18.71 2.00 -19.59
N PHE A 57 18.47 3.25 -19.98
CA PHE A 57 19.29 4.36 -19.58
C PHE A 57 19.22 4.53 -18.06
N VAL A 58 20.38 4.49 -17.42
CA VAL A 58 20.54 4.71 -16.01
C VAL A 58 21.41 5.92 -15.74
N GLN A 59 21.10 6.62 -14.66
CA GLN A 59 21.81 7.81 -14.19
C GLN A 59 22.39 7.55 -12.82
N LYS A 60 23.56 8.15 -12.54
CA LYS A 60 24.15 8.16 -11.21
C LYS A 60 23.15 8.72 -10.16
N ASP A 61 23.23 8.18 -8.95
CA ASP A 61 22.46 8.59 -7.78
C ASP A 61 20.94 8.44 -7.95
N THR A 62 20.53 7.58 -8.90
CA THR A 62 19.13 7.25 -9.16
C THR A 62 18.83 5.83 -8.67
N THR A 63 17.75 5.69 -7.91
CA THR A 63 17.18 4.39 -7.54
C THR A 63 16.10 4.00 -8.53
N TYR A 64 16.23 2.79 -9.06
CA TYR A 64 15.29 2.09 -9.92
C TYR A 64 14.62 0.96 -9.14
N GLN A 65 13.37 0.64 -9.45
CA GLN A 65 12.73 -0.57 -8.94
C GLN A 65 12.81 -1.70 -9.96
N VAL A 66 13.19 -2.88 -9.48
CA VAL A 66 13.15 -4.14 -10.22
C VAL A 66 12.04 -4.98 -9.60
N ILE A 67 11.05 -5.36 -10.42
CA ILE A 67 9.93 -6.20 -9.98
C ILE A 67 10.06 -7.56 -10.65
N LEU A 68 10.09 -8.63 -9.85
CA LEU A 68 10.12 -10.00 -10.34
C LEU A 68 8.70 -10.54 -10.61
N GLU A 69 8.57 -11.66 -11.32
CA GLU A 69 7.27 -12.26 -11.67
C GLU A 69 6.39 -12.63 -10.47
N ASN A 70 7.00 -12.89 -9.31
CA ASN A 70 6.28 -13.13 -8.05
C ASN A 70 5.79 -11.82 -7.38
N ASN A 71 5.84 -10.68 -8.09
CA ASN A 71 5.55 -9.33 -7.62
C ASN A 71 6.46 -8.81 -6.51
N THR A 72 7.59 -9.47 -6.23
CA THR A 72 8.55 -8.95 -5.25
C THR A 72 9.34 -7.79 -5.86
N GLN A 73 9.47 -6.71 -5.09
CA GLN A 73 10.10 -5.46 -5.51
C GLN A 73 11.45 -5.29 -4.83
N TYR A 74 12.45 -4.89 -5.62
CA TYR A 74 13.79 -4.62 -5.13
C TYR A 74 14.31 -3.29 -5.65
N ASP A 75 15.04 -2.58 -4.79
CA ASP A 75 15.73 -1.38 -5.17
C ASP A 75 17.05 -1.72 -5.87
N LEU A 76 17.28 -1.07 -7.01
CA LEU A 76 18.55 -1.01 -7.72
C LEU A 76 19.01 0.44 -7.71
N LYS A 77 19.96 0.78 -6.84
CA LYS A 77 20.48 2.14 -6.71
C LYS A 77 21.78 2.28 -7.49
N VAL A 78 21.81 3.10 -8.53
CA VAL A 78 23.03 3.35 -9.29
C VAL A 78 23.92 4.32 -8.53
N THR A 79 25.08 3.84 -8.08
CA THR A 79 26.03 4.60 -7.25
C THR A 79 27.13 5.26 -8.07
N ALA A 80 27.44 4.71 -9.25
CA ALA A 80 28.35 5.33 -10.21
C ALA A 80 28.00 4.89 -11.63
N ALA A 81 28.19 5.77 -12.59
CA ALA A 81 28.25 5.42 -14.01
C ALA A 81 29.39 6.26 -14.61
N GLY A 82 30.32 5.63 -15.27
CA GLY A 82 31.49 6.31 -15.83
C GLY A 82 32.27 5.38 -16.74
N ASP A 83 33.39 5.87 -17.29
CA ASP A 83 34.11 5.31 -18.43
C ASP A 83 34.50 3.82 -18.30
N THR A 84 34.55 3.31 -17.06
CA THR A 84 34.97 1.93 -16.77
C THR A 84 33.81 0.98 -16.46
N GLY A 85 32.61 1.48 -16.24
CA GLY A 85 31.48 0.65 -15.81
C GLY A 85 30.33 1.41 -15.14
N ILE A 86 29.28 0.65 -14.84
CA ILE A 86 28.16 1.09 -14.00
C ILE A 86 28.24 0.32 -12.68
N SER A 87 28.25 1.06 -11.58
CA SER A 87 28.15 0.53 -10.22
C SER A 87 26.76 0.77 -9.66
N PHE A 88 26.20 -0.25 -9.03
CA PHE A 88 24.89 -0.18 -8.39
C PHE A 88 24.81 -1.05 -7.15
N GLU A 89 23.87 -0.73 -6.26
CA GLU A 89 23.52 -1.53 -5.10
C GLU A 89 22.20 -2.24 -5.36
N ALA A 90 22.19 -3.56 -5.18
CA ALA A 90 21.01 -4.41 -5.34
C ALA A 90 21.15 -5.64 -4.43
N GLY A 91 20.04 -6.07 -3.79
CA GLY A 91 20.06 -7.19 -2.84
C GLY A 91 20.97 -6.94 -1.63
N GLY A 92 21.23 -5.68 -1.29
CA GLY A 92 22.16 -5.30 -0.21
C GLY A 92 23.65 -5.56 -0.52
N LYS A 93 24.02 -5.79 -1.78
CA LYS A 93 25.41 -5.91 -2.24
C LYS A 93 25.71 -4.85 -3.30
N SER A 94 26.94 -4.38 -3.34
CA SER A 94 27.43 -3.52 -4.43
C SER A 94 27.91 -4.37 -5.60
N HIS A 95 27.53 -3.96 -6.80
CA HIS A 95 27.88 -4.58 -8.06
C HIS A 95 28.55 -3.53 -8.95
N THR A 96 29.55 -3.95 -9.72
CA THR A 96 30.14 -3.11 -10.78
C THR A 96 30.23 -3.92 -12.04
N VAL A 97 29.66 -3.40 -13.12
CA VAL A 97 29.62 -4.07 -14.42
C VAL A 97 30.30 -3.17 -15.44
N ARG A 98 31.37 -3.68 -16.07
CA ARG A 98 32.06 -2.94 -17.14
C ARG A 98 31.26 -3.00 -18.43
N GLN A 99 31.55 -2.12 -19.38
CA GLN A 99 30.91 -2.11 -20.69
C GLN A 99 30.98 -3.51 -21.34
N GLU A 100 29.85 -3.96 -21.88
CA GLU A 100 29.65 -5.27 -22.54
C GLU A 100 29.90 -6.50 -21.66
N LEU A 101 30.11 -6.31 -20.35
CA LEU A 101 30.14 -7.38 -19.37
C LEU A 101 28.80 -7.54 -18.67
N SER A 102 28.64 -8.67 -18.00
CA SER A 102 27.45 -8.97 -17.20
C SER A 102 27.81 -9.44 -15.80
N THR A 103 26.95 -9.13 -14.83
CA THR A 103 26.95 -9.71 -13.48
C THR A 103 25.62 -10.40 -13.21
N THR A 104 25.57 -11.25 -12.20
CA THR A 104 24.33 -11.85 -11.69
C THR A 104 23.98 -11.26 -10.33
N VAL A 105 22.70 -10.98 -10.11
CA VAL A 105 22.18 -10.39 -8.88
C VAL A 105 21.20 -11.36 -8.24
N ASP A 106 21.46 -11.64 -6.97
CA ASP A 106 20.58 -12.31 -6.03
C ASP A 106 19.92 -11.21 -5.19
N PHE A 107 18.65 -10.95 -5.49
CA PHE A 107 17.88 -9.86 -4.92
C PHE A 107 17.28 -10.24 -3.56
N ASP A 108 16.85 -11.48 -3.38
CA ASP A 108 16.17 -11.97 -2.17
C ASP A 108 17.10 -12.62 -1.12
N LYS A 109 18.38 -12.82 -1.47
CA LYS A 109 19.42 -13.41 -0.65
C LYS A 109 19.17 -14.89 -0.35
N ASP A 110 18.45 -15.61 -1.22
CA ASP A 110 18.27 -17.05 -1.11
C ASP A 110 19.49 -17.87 -1.59
N GLY A 111 20.48 -17.20 -2.18
CA GLY A 111 21.72 -17.78 -2.70
C GLY A 111 21.65 -18.22 -4.16
N ALA A 112 20.49 -18.09 -4.82
CA ALA A 112 20.32 -18.21 -6.25
C ALA A 112 20.33 -16.82 -6.91
N ALA A 113 20.79 -16.75 -8.16
CA ALA A 113 20.73 -15.50 -8.90
C ALA A 113 19.35 -15.33 -9.55
N ASP A 114 18.71 -14.19 -9.32
CA ASP A 114 17.42 -13.82 -9.87
C ASP A 114 17.53 -13.18 -11.26
N ALA A 115 18.59 -12.39 -11.46
CA ALA A 115 18.79 -11.62 -12.68
C ALA A 115 20.26 -11.61 -13.14
N LYS A 116 20.46 -11.46 -14.44
CA LYS A 116 21.71 -11.12 -15.09
C LYS A 116 21.61 -9.68 -15.60
N ILE A 117 22.52 -8.83 -15.15
CA ILE A 117 22.59 -7.42 -15.52
C ILE A 117 23.82 -7.22 -16.39
N THR A 118 23.62 -6.77 -17.62
CA THR A 118 24.65 -6.53 -18.63
C THR A 118 24.72 -5.05 -18.95
N THR A 119 25.91 -4.47 -19.02
CA THR A 119 26.06 -3.07 -19.47
C THR A 119 26.15 -3.06 -20.99
N THR A 120 25.24 -2.39 -21.69
CA THR A 120 25.25 -2.39 -23.17
C THR A 120 25.97 -1.18 -23.77
N TYR A 121 25.92 -0.04 -23.09
CA TYR A 121 26.58 1.20 -23.54
C TYR A 121 26.86 2.09 -22.33
N ILE A 122 27.97 2.83 -22.37
CA ILE A 122 28.34 3.79 -21.32
C ILE A 122 28.71 5.10 -22.00
N GLU A 123 28.13 6.21 -21.55
CA GLU A 123 28.50 7.53 -22.05
C GLU A 123 29.53 8.17 -21.11
N ALA A 124 30.79 8.03 -21.49
CA ALA A 124 31.94 8.58 -20.76
C ALA A 124 31.74 10.08 -20.47
N GLY A 125 32.03 10.50 -19.24
CA GLY A 125 31.94 11.90 -18.80
C GLY A 125 30.54 12.45 -18.48
N ARG A 126 29.43 11.74 -18.76
CA ARG A 126 28.06 12.21 -18.43
C ARG A 126 27.42 11.56 -17.22
N GLY A 127 28.02 10.52 -16.66
CA GLY A 127 27.44 9.84 -15.50
C GLY A 127 26.25 8.94 -15.85
N THR A 128 26.21 8.43 -17.09
CA THR A 128 25.05 7.72 -17.64
C THR A 128 25.47 6.50 -18.46
N GLY A 129 24.57 5.53 -18.60
CA GLY A 129 24.80 4.34 -19.41
C GLY A 129 23.55 3.50 -19.54
N TYR A 130 23.64 2.35 -20.20
CA TYR A 130 22.53 1.43 -20.39
C TYR A 130 22.77 0.10 -19.69
N LEU A 131 21.80 -0.32 -18.89
CA LEU A 131 21.74 -1.66 -18.31
C LEU A 131 20.70 -2.49 -19.05
N LYS A 132 21.12 -3.66 -19.53
CA LYS A 132 20.27 -4.76 -19.96
C LYS A 132 20.02 -5.68 -18.77
N ILE A 133 18.78 -5.82 -18.33
CA ILE A 133 18.40 -6.74 -17.24
C ILE A 133 17.68 -7.94 -17.84
N GLU A 134 18.24 -9.13 -17.62
CA GLU A 134 17.75 -10.41 -18.10
C GLU A 134 17.42 -11.29 -16.88
N ARG A 135 16.26 -11.94 -16.85
CA ARG A 135 15.94 -12.89 -15.76
C ARG A 135 16.76 -14.17 -15.90
N ILE A 136 17.17 -14.74 -14.77
CA ILE A 136 17.68 -16.11 -14.72
C ILE A 136 16.53 -17.02 -14.29
N LYS A 137 15.97 -17.80 -15.22
CA LYS A 137 15.05 -18.89 -14.83
C LYS A 137 15.90 -19.98 -14.17
N THR A 138 15.78 -20.10 -12.86
CA THR A 138 16.19 -21.30 -12.13
C THR A 138 15.27 -22.42 -12.60
N ALA A 139 15.71 -23.20 -13.59
CA ALA A 139 15.06 -24.48 -13.85
C ALA A 139 15.02 -25.24 -12.53
N GLU A 140 13.84 -25.75 -12.15
CA GLU A 140 13.69 -26.66 -11.01
C GLU A 140 14.89 -27.62 -11.01
N ARG A 141 15.62 -27.66 -9.89
CA ARG A 141 16.84 -28.44 -9.70
C ARG A 141 16.57 -29.92 -9.95
N THR A 142 16.54 -30.32 -11.21
CA THR A 142 16.73 -31.69 -11.64
C THR A 142 18.17 -31.75 -12.09
N ILE A 143 19.02 -32.33 -11.24
CA ILE A 143 20.41 -32.62 -11.56
C ILE A 143 20.42 -33.65 -12.68
N VAL A 144 20.31 -33.20 -13.93
CA VAL A 144 20.65 -33.99 -15.10
C VAL A 144 21.40 -33.05 -16.04
N LYS A 145 22.67 -33.37 -16.30
CA LYS A 145 23.47 -32.79 -17.38
C LYS A 145 22.69 -32.94 -18.69
N ARG A 146 21.93 -31.91 -19.08
CA ARG A 146 21.52 -31.70 -20.45
C ARG A 146 21.24 -30.22 -20.66
N GLU A 147 21.82 -29.72 -21.73
CA GLU A 147 21.63 -28.40 -22.30
C GLU A 147 20.12 -28.19 -22.56
N VAL A 148 19.47 -27.38 -21.71
CA VAL A 148 18.06 -27.02 -21.88
C VAL A 148 17.99 -25.59 -22.39
N VAL A 149 17.45 -25.47 -23.60
CA VAL A 149 17.08 -24.26 -24.30
C VAL A 149 16.20 -23.39 -23.40
N ARG A 150 16.63 -22.14 -23.18
CA ARG A 150 15.95 -21.15 -22.33
C ARG A 150 14.81 -20.48 -23.09
N ASP A 151 13.61 -20.61 -22.55
CA ASP A 151 12.46 -19.79 -22.94
C ASP A 151 12.41 -18.57 -21.99
N VAL A 152 12.58 -17.35 -22.51
CA VAL A 152 12.86 -16.13 -21.72
C VAL A 152 11.61 -15.25 -21.65
N GLY A 153 11.10 -15.03 -20.43
CA GLY A 153 9.97 -14.15 -20.12
C GLY A 153 10.37 -12.68 -20.00
N THR A 154 9.37 -11.79 -19.94
CA THR A 154 9.45 -10.49 -20.60
C THR A 154 9.06 -9.27 -19.68
N ALA A 155 9.81 -8.14 -19.70
CA ALA A 155 9.60 -6.85 -19.02
C ALA A 155 9.84 -5.51 -19.83
N THR A 156 9.08 -4.47 -19.46
CA THR A 156 8.97 -3.05 -19.90
C THR A 156 9.77 -1.95 -19.14
N VAL A 157 9.84 -0.65 -19.54
CA VAL A 157 10.01 0.58 -18.65
C VAL A 157 9.43 1.81 -19.34
N VAL A 158 8.69 2.61 -18.58
CA VAL A 158 8.01 3.86 -18.97
C VAL A 158 8.24 4.91 -17.88
N ASN A 159 8.13 6.20 -18.20
CA ASN A 159 8.24 7.28 -17.22
C ASN A 159 7.00 7.29 -16.27
N LYS A 160 7.20 7.40 -14.96
CA LYS A 160 6.11 7.43 -13.95
C LYS A 160 5.10 8.54 -14.21
N SER A 161 5.54 9.73 -14.63
CA SER A 161 4.62 10.83 -14.94
C SER A 161 3.73 10.52 -16.15
N GLU A 162 4.25 9.78 -17.12
CA GLU A 162 3.52 9.33 -18.32
C GLU A 162 2.59 8.14 -18.01
N LEU A 163 2.90 7.34 -17.00
CA LEU A 163 2.03 6.29 -16.47
C LEU A 163 0.90 6.87 -15.61
N GLU A 164 1.20 7.84 -14.74
CA GLU A 164 0.21 8.56 -13.94
C GLU A 164 -0.79 9.31 -14.84
N SER A 165 -0.34 9.88 -15.97
CA SER A 165 -1.25 10.52 -16.94
C SER A 165 -2.13 9.56 -17.74
N ARG A 166 -1.87 8.24 -17.64
CA ARG A 166 -2.70 7.18 -18.27
C ARG A 166 -3.76 6.62 -17.33
N LEU A 167 -3.76 6.99 -16.05
CA LEU A 167 -4.80 6.59 -15.11
C LEU A 167 -6.09 7.31 -15.49
N LYS A 168 -7.16 6.56 -15.78
CA LYS A 168 -8.45 7.12 -16.20
C LYS A 168 -9.10 7.91 -15.06
N CYS A 169 -8.84 7.51 -13.82
CA CYS A 169 -9.46 8.11 -12.64
C CYS A 169 -8.57 9.11 -11.89
N ALA A 170 -7.40 9.47 -12.43
CA ALA A 170 -6.50 10.39 -11.74
C ALA A 170 -6.94 11.86 -11.77
N ASP A 171 -7.70 12.28 -12.79
CA ASP A 171 -8.01 13.69 -13.07
C ASP A 171 -9.29 14.22 -12.38
N GLY A 172 -9.96 13.40 -11.57
CA GLY A 172 -11.14 13.84 -10.81
C GLY A 172 -10.78 14.96 -9.82
N SER A 173 -11.56 16.04 -9.83
CA SER A 173 -11.30 17.25 -9.01
C SER A 173 -11.55 17.03 -7.53
N THR A 174 -12.47 16.12 -7.18
CA THR A 174 -12.79 15.76 -5.79
C THR A 174 -12.43 14.31 -5.47
N VAL A 175 -12.29 13.98 -4.18
CA VAL A 175 -12.14 12.58 -3.72
C VAL A 175 -13.29 11.72 -4.24
N ARG A 176 -14.53 12.26 -4.18
CA ARG A 176 -15.74 11.60 -4.67
C ARG A 176 -15.67 11.27 -6.16
N ASP A 177 -15.23 12.21 -7.01
CA ASP A 177 -15.19 11.98 -8.46
C ASP A 177 -14.17 10.88 -8.83
N ARG A 178 -13.02 10.87 -8.15
CA ARG A 178 -12.01 9.82 -8.35
C ARG A 178 -12.48 8.46 -7.88
N VAL A 179 -13.11 8.40 -6.70
CA VAL A 179 -13.72 7.16 -6.18
C VAL A 179 -14.83 6.67 -7.11
N LYS A 180 -15.76 7.55 -7.52
CA LYS A 180 -16.85 7.20 -8.43
C LYS A 180 -16.32 6.67 -9.75
N CYS A 181 -15.28 7.30 -10.31
CA CYS A 181 -14.60 6.81 -11.49
C CYS A 181 -14.05 5.40 -11.25
N ARG A 182 -13.28 5.19 -10.16
CA ARG A 182 -12.62 3.92 -9.85
C ARG A 182 -13.61 2.75 -9.78
N ILE A 183 -14.68 2.89 -9.00
CA ILE A 183 -15.69 1.82 -8.83
C ILE A 183 -16.55 1.60 -10.09
N SER A 184 -16.46 2.53 -11.07
CA SER A 184 -17.14 2.43 -12.36
C SER A 184 -16.26 1.79 -13.44
N LEU A 185 -14.97 1.57 -13.16
CA LEU A 185 -14.08 0.89 -14.10
C LEU A 185 -14.52 -0.56 -14.31
N SER A 186 -14.22 -1.09 -15.51
CA SER A 186 -14.28 -2.52 -15.74
C SER A 186 -13.20 -3.22 -14.90
N GLU A 187 -13.40 -4.49 -14.54
CA GLU A 187 -12.41 -5.28 -13.77
C GLU A 187 -11.01 -5.22 -14.41
N LYS A 188 -10.93 -5.30 -15.75
CA LYS A 188 -9.68 -5.18 -16.51
C LYS A 188 -9.03 -3.80 -16.40
N ASP A 189 -9.83 -2.74 -16.41
CA ASP A 189 -9.31 -1.38 -16.26
C ASP A 189 -8.91 -1.10 -14.81
N LEU A 190 -9.68 -1.59 -13.84
CA LEU A 190 -9.36 -1.49 -12.42
C LEU A 190 -8.05 -2.21 -12.13
N ASP A 191 -7.91 -3.48 -12.53
CA ASP A 191 -6.66 -4.25 -12.38
C ASP A 191 -5.47 -3.52 -13.03
N ARG A 192 -5.66 -2.93 -14.22
CA ARG A 192 -4.63 -2.11 -14.86
C ARG A 192 -4.27 -0.88 -14.01
N GLU A 193 -5.25 -0.13 -13.49
CA GLU A 193 -4.97 1.04 -12.66
C GLU A 193 -4.26 0.65 -11.35
N LEU A 194 -4.71 -0.42 -10.70
CA LEU A 194 -4.08 -0.95 -9.48
C LEU A 194 -2.62 -1.38 -9.75
N LYS A 195 -2.33 -1.95 -10.93
CA LYS A 195 -0.97 -2.30 -11.37
C LYS A 195 -0.08 -1.10 -11.67
N ILE A 196 -0.65 -0.03 -12.23
CA ILE A 196 0.08 1.20 -12.57
C ILE A 196 0.38 2.00 -11.30
N ASN A 197 -0.63 2.20 -10.45
CA ASN A 197 -0.51 3.01 -9.25
C ASN A 197 -1.64 2.68 -8.26
N TYR A 198 -1.44 1.67 -7.42
CA TYR A 198 -2.33 1.47 -6.29
C TYR A 198 -2.16 2.62 -5.28
N LEU A 199 -3.07 3.58 -5.36
CA LEU A 199 -3.01 4.79 -4.55
C LEU A 199 -4.38 5.05 -3.90
N PRO A 200 -4.65 4.44 -2.73
CA PRO A 200 -5.78 4.82 -1.90
C PRO A 200 -5.82 6.34 -1.72
N GLU A 201 -7.01 6.93 -1.68
CA GLU A 201 -7.16 8.40 -1.74
C GLU A 201 -6.50 9.09 -0.53
N GLN A 202 -6.49 8.43 0.63
CA GLN A 202 -5.69 8.82 1.79
C GLN A 202 -4.21 9.00 1.45
N CYS A 203 -3.60 8.07 0.70
CA CYS A 203 -2.18 8.14 0.35
C CYS A 203 -1.93 9.26 -0.67
N ARG A 204 -2.86 9.50 -1.59
CA ARG A 204 -2.79 10.61 -2.56
C ARG A 204 -2.71 11.98 -1.88
N ALA A 205 -3.41 12.15 -0.76
CA ALA A 205 -3.41 13.40 0.01
C ALA A 205 -2.08 13.69 0.74
N LYS A 206 -1.17 12.71 0.87
CA LYS A 206 0.15 12.91 1.49
C LYS A 206 1.12 13.55 0.50
N GLU A 207 2.08 14.33 0.98
CA GLU A 207 3.18 14.85 0.17
C GLU A 207 3.95 13.71 -0.51
N ARG A 208 4.50 13.98 -1.71
CA ARG A 208 5.33 13.00 -2.42
C ARG A 208 6.57 12.66 -1.58
N GLY A 209 6.97 11.39 -1.56
CA GLY A 209 8.14 10.90 -0.83
C GLY A 209 7.77 9.85 0.23
N GLU A 210 8.59 9.77 1.28
CA GLU A 210 8.57 8.67 2.25
C GLU A 210 7.21 8.42 2.91
N LEU A 211 6.47 9.49 3.26
CA LEU A 211 5.17 9.37 3.92
C LEU A 211 4.11 8.75 3.00
N ARG A 212 4.09 9.14 1.72
CA ARG A 212 3.22 8.56 0.70
C ARG A 212 3.62 7.11 0.43
N ASP A 213 4.91 6.83 0.30
CA ASP A 213 5.41 5.48 0.02
C ASP A 213 5.16 4.52 1.20
N LYS A 214 5.28 4.98 2.45
CA LYS A 214 4.88 4.21 3.65
C LYS A 214 3.39 3.90 3.63
N CYS A 215 2.55 4.86 3.22
CA CYS A 215 1.11 4.66 3.09
C CYS A 215 0.78 3.60 2.04
N ILE A 216 1.35 3.70 0.84
CA ILE A 216 1.14 2.73 -0.24
C ILE A 216 1.60 1.34 0.19
N ARG A 217 2.79 1.22 0.79
CA ARG A 217 3.33 -0.07 1.28
C ARG A 217 2.43 -0.72 2.33
N PHE A 218 1.84 0.07 3.23
CA PHE A 218 0.86 -0.46 4.18
C PHE A 218 -0.27 -1.18 3.45
N TYR A 219 -0.97 -0.52 2.52
CA TYR A 219 -2.09 -1.14 1.82
C TYR A 219 -1.66 -2.33 0.94
N LEU A 220 -0.52 -2.23 0.25
CA LEU A 220 0.04 -3.37 -0.50
C LEU A 220 0.31 -4.57 0.40
N SER A 221 0.83 -4.35 1.61
CA SER A 221 1.16 -5.43 2.56
C SER A 221 -0.07 -6.16 3.12
N ILE A 222 -1.25 -5.53 3.12
CA ILE A 222 -2.49 -6.12 3.64
C ILE A 222 -3.45 -6.55 2.54
N ARG A 223 -3.12 -6.30 1.26
CA ARG A 223 -4.00 -6.57 0.11
C ARG A 223 -4.52 -8.01 0.11
N ASP A 224 -3.64 -8.97 0.35
CA ASP A 224 -4.00 -10.40 0.30
C ASP A 224 -4.92 -10.80 1.47
N CYS A 225 -5.03 -9.97 2.52
CA CYS A 225 -5.99 -10.19 3.59
C CYS A 225 -7.43 -9.90 3.21
N TYR A 226 -7.70 -9.33 2.04
CA TYR A 226 -9.06 -9.11 1.53
C TYR A 226 -9.56 -10.27 0.65
N ALA A 227 -8.71 -11.25 0.34
CA ALA A 227 -9.09 -12.44 -0.43
C ALA A 227 -10.17 -13.32 0.26
N PRO A 228 -10.17 -13.53 1.59
CA PRO A 228 -11.27 -14.23 2.27
C PRO A 228 -12.58 -13.45 2.15
N SER A 229 -13.71 -14.15 2.03
CA SER A 229 -15.04 -13.51 2.00
C SER A 229 -15.53 -13.11 3.40
N GLU A 230 -15.04 -13.74 4.47
CA GLU A 230 -15.48 -13.46 5.82
C GLU A 230 -14.62 -12.41 6.52
N TYR A 231 -15.28 -11.38 7.07
CA TYR A 231 -14.63 -10.27 7.80
C TYR A 231 -13.69 -10.75 8.92
N SER A 232 -14.08 -11.78 9.69
CA SER A 232 -13.25 -12.31 10.78
C SER A 232 -11.92 -12.84 10.29
N ASP A 233 -11.91 -13.48 9.13
CA ASP A 233 -10.69 -14.02 8.52
C ASP A 233 -9.81 -12.91 7.96
N ARG A 234 -10.42 -11.88 7.35
CA ARG A 234 -9.71 -10.66 6.92
C ARG A 234 -9.02 -9.96 8.10
N GLU A 235 -9.75 -9.75 9.21
CA GLU A 235 -9.19 -9.13 10.42
C GLU A 235 -8.10 -10.00 11.05
N PHE A 236 -8.28 -11.32 11.10
CA PHE A 236 -7.27 -12.24 11.62
C PHE A 236 -5.98 -12.19 10.79
N CYS A 237 -6.10 -12.23 9.46
CA CYS A 237 -4.97 -12.08 8.55
C CYS A 237 -4.21 -10.77 8.80
N ALA A 238 -4.94 -9.65 8.84
CA ALA A 238 -4.34 -8.34 9.04
C ALA A 238 -3.62 -8.23 10.39
N ARG A 239 -4.22 -8.76 11.47
CA ARG A 239 -3.57 -8.81 12.79
C ARG A 239 -2.24 -9.58 12.76
N LYS A 240 -2.20 -10.71 12.06
CA LYS A 240 -0.99 -11.52 11.90
C LYS A 240 0.09 -10.74 11.14
N LEU A 241 -0.23 -10.15 9.99
CA LEU A 241 0.72 -9.39 9.17
C LEU A 241 1.23 -8.13 9.88
N LEU A 242 0.34 -7.40 10.55
CA LEU A 242 0.65 -6.18 11.29
C LEU A 242 1.25 -6.45 12.68
N LYS A 243 1.44 -7.73 13.05
CA LYS A 243 1.97 -8.17 14.35
C LYS A 243 1.22 -7.55 15.54
N VAL A 244 -0.10 -7.43 15.39
CA VAL A 244 -1.00 -6.90 16.42
C VAL A 244 -1.40 -8.04 17.33
N SER A 245 -0.84 -8.06 18.54
CA SER A 245 -1.22 -9.03 19.57
C SER A 245 -2.27 -8.43 20.52
N ASP A 246 -2.32 -8.88 21.77
CA ASP A 246 -3.14 -8.24 22.80
C ASP A 246 -2.55 -6.86 23.12
N LEU A 247 -3.12 -5.83 22.50
CA LEU A 247 -2.72 -4.44 22.68
C LEU A 247 -2.84 -3.95 24.13
N LYS A 248 -3.70 -4.55 24.95
CA LYS A 248 -3.78 -4.24 26.39
C LYS A 248 -2.57 -4.81 27.13
N GLN A 249 -2.18 -6.04 26.81
CA GLN A 249 -0.96 -6.64 27.35
C GLN A 249 0.28 -5.89 26.87
N GLU A 250 0.40 -5.59 25.57
CA GLU A 250 1.53 -4.82 25.00
C GLU A 250 1.67 -3.46 25.71
N LYS A 251 0.55 -2.75 25.93
CA LYS A 251 0.56 -1.48 26.67
C LYS A 251 1.12 -1.65 28.10
N ASN A 252 0.69 -2.68 28.81
CA ASN A 252 1.15 -2.93 30.18
C ASN A 252 2.64 -3.26 30.20
N LEU A 253 3.13 -4.03 29.23
CA LEU A 253 4.56 -4.32 29.06
C LEU A 253 5.35 -3.04 28.78
N CYS A 254 4.90 -2.20 27.85
CA CYS A 254 5.56 -0.92 27.59
C CYS A 254 5.58 -0.01 28.83
N ALA A 255 4.53 -0.04 29.65
CA ALA A 255 4.46 0.80 30.86
C ALA A 255 5.49 0.40 31.92
N ALA A 256 5.87 -0.88 31.98
CA ALA A 256 6.87 -1.43 32.90
C ALA A 256 8.32 -1.12 32.48
N MET A 257 8.56 -0.79 31.21
CA MET A 257 9.87 -0.38 30.70
C MET A 257 10.27 1.02 31.20
N LYS A 258 11.56 1.37 31.06
CA LYS A 258 12.11 2.67 31.47
C LYS A 258 12.86 3.35 30.33
N GLY A 259 13.11 4.65 30.46
CA GLY A 259 13.93 5.42 29.51
C GLY A 259 13.42 5.39 28.07
N THR A 260 14.36 5.27 27.12
CA THR A 260 14.11 5.26 25.67
C THR A 260 13.35 4.02 25.19
N GLU A 261 13.50 2.89 25.87
CA GLU A 261 12.80 1.64 25.54
C GLU A 261 11.29 1.79 25.70
N LYS A 262 10.84 2.43 26.79
CA LYS A 262 9.42 2.75 27.00
C LYS A 262 8.84 3.61 25.88
N GLY A 263 9.60 4.62 25.43
CA GLY A 263 9.20 5.50 24.34
C GLY A 263 9.05 4.74 23.02
N THR A 264 10.02 3.88 22.70
CA THR A 264 10.03 3.05 21.49
C THR A 264 8.85 2.07 21.50
N CYS A 265 8.67 1.31 22.58
CA CYS A 265 7.57 0.36 22.74
C CYS A 265 6.20 1.04 22.60
N ALA A 266 6.02 2.21 23.24
CA ALA A 266 4.76 2.96 23.15
C ALA A 266 4.48 3.48 21.74
N ASN A 267 5.52 3.89 21.00
CA ASN A 267 5.38 4.33 19.61
C ASN A 267 5.06 3.15 18.68
N GLU A 268 5.73 2.01 18.80
CA GLU A 268 5.43 0.81 18.02
C GLU A 268 4.00 0.31 18.27
N THR A 269 3.59 0.24 19.53
CA THR A 269 2.22 -0.13 19.91
C THR A 269 1.20 0.82 19.28
N ARG A 270 1.51 2.14 19.26
CA ARG A 270 0.65 3.15 18.63
C ARG A 270 0.55 2.93 17.11
N GLU A 271 1.65 2.68 16.42
CA GLU A 271 1.65 2.43 14.97
C GLU A 271 0.82 1.19 14.62
N LYS A 272 0.90 0.12 15.43
CA LYS A 272 0.04 -1.07 15.27
C LYS A 272 -1.44 -0.73 15.41
N VAL A 273 -1.81 0.06 16.42
CA VAL A 273 -3.18 0.52 16.63
C VAL A 273 -3.68 1.33 15.42
N TYR A 274 -2.85 2.25 14.91
CA TYR A 274 -3.23 3.09 13.76
C TYR A 274 -3.37 2.27 12.48
N SER A 275 -2.46 1.33 12.25
CA SER A 275 -2.54 0.38 11.14
C SER A 275 -3.86 -0.42 11.16
N MET A 276 -4.27 -0.91 12.34
CA MET A 276 -5.56 -1.59 12.48
C MET A 276 -6.77 -0.68 12.27
N ILE A 277 -6.67 0.61 12.63
CA ILE A 277 -7.74 1.58 12.37
C ILE A 277 -7.88 1.81 10.86
N TYR A 278 -6.78 2.01 10.13
CA TYR A 278 -6.82 2.16 8.67
C TYR A 278 -7.35 0.91 7.98
N PHE A 279 -6.89 -0.28 8.38
CA PHE A 279 -7.41 -1.55 7.88
C PHE A 279 -8.93 -1.64 8.04
N ARG A 280 -9.44 -1.32 9.22
CA ARG A 280 -10.89 -1.37 9.51
C ARG A 280 -11.68 -0.30 8.76
N MET A 281 -11.13 0.89 8.54
CA MET A 281 -11.80 1.93 7.73
C MET A 281 -11.87 1.52 6.27
N TYR A 282 -10.77 0.98 5.72
CA TYR A 282 -10.73 0.48 4.36
C TYR A 282 -11.63 -0.74 4.15
N GLU A 283 -11.72 -1.65 5.12
CA GLU A 283 -12.68 -2.76 5.08
C GLU A 283 -14.14 -2.29 5.00
N LEU A 284 -14.48 -1.13 5.57
CA LEU A 284 -15.82 -0.57 5.39
C LEU A 284 -16.04 -0.06 3.96
N GLU A 285 -14.99 0.42 3.29
CA GLU A 285 -15.02 0.85 1.89
C GLU A 285 -15.22 -0.37 0.97
N GLU A 286 -14.44 -1.42 1.15
CA GLU A 286 -14.56 -2.70 0.42
C GLU A 286 -15.98 -3.27 0.54
N ARG A 287 -16.55 -3.28 1.74
CA ARG A 287 -17.94 -3.74 1.94
C ARG A 287 -18.97 -2.85 1.25
N ALA A 288 -18.73 -1.56 1.12
CA ALA A 288 -19.62 -0.69 0.36
C ALA A 288 -19.51 -0.96 -1.15
N GLU A 289 -18.32 -1.28 -1.66
CA GLU A 289 -18.11 -1.71 -3.05
C GLU A 289 -18.81 -3.04 -3.31
N GLU A 290 -18.63 -4.04 -2.45
CA GLU A 290 -19.31 -5.34 -2.53
C GLU A 290 -20.84 -5.18 -2.61
N LEU A 291 -21.43 -4.33 -1.75
CA LEU A 291 -22.88 -4.06 -1.79
C LEU A 291 -23.32 -3.42 -3.11
N ALA A 292 -22.48 -2.60 -3.74
CA ALA A 292 -22.77 -2.00 -5.04
C ALA A 292 -22.62 -3.01 -6.19
N GLU A 293 -21.62 -3.89 -6.13
CA GLU A 293 -21.42 -4.98 -7.09
C GLU A 293 -22.56 -6.00 -7.05
N GLU A 294 -23.08 -6.30 -5.85
CA GLU A 294 -24.26 -7.13 -5.63
C GLU A 294 -25.58 -6.43 -6.04
N GLY A 295 -25.54 -5.16 -6.45
CA GLY A 295 -26.71 -4.38 -6.83
C GLY A 295 -27.63 -4.00 -5.66
N LYS A 296 -27.18 -4.18 -4.42
CA LYS A 296 -27.94 -3.82 -3.20
C LYS A 296 -28.00 -2.31 -2.96
N ILE A 297 -27.02 -1.58 -3.48
CA ILE A 297 -26.99 -0.11 -3.52
C ILE A 297 -26.48 0.35 -4.88
N SER A 298 -26.72 1.62 -5.23
CA SER A 298 -26.13 2.19 -6.44
C SER A 298 -24.64 2.48 -6.24
N LYS A 299 -23.87 2.46 -7.34
CA LYS A 299 -22.46 2.90 -7.33
C LYS A 299 -22.30 4.32 -6.81
N ASP A 300 -23.25 5.21 -7.10
CA ASP A 300 -23.22 6.58 -6.58
C ASP A 300 -23.30 6.63 -5.05
N VAL A 301 -24.17 5.82 -4.44
CA VAL A 301 -24.29 5.73 -2.97
C VAL A 301 -23.02 5.15 -2.35
N ALA A 302 -22.40 4.14 -2.97
CA ALA A 302 -21.11 3.62 -2.53
C ALA A 302 -20.00 4.67 -2.64
N ALA A 303 -19.93 5.40 -3.75
CA ALA A 303 -18.93 6.44 -3.96
C ALA A 303 -19.02 7.56 -2.92
N ASP A 304 -20.23 8.01 -2.56
CA ASP A 304 -20.45 9.00 -1.51
C ASP A 304 -19.88 8.53 -0.18
N PHE A 305 -20.23 7.30 0.23
CA PHE A 305 -19.78 6.71 1.48
C PHE A 305 -18.26 6.55 1.52
N ILE A 306 -17.66 5.97 0.47
CA ILE A 306 -16.22 5.73 0.39
C ILE A 306 -15.46 7.06 0.41
N ALA A 307 -15.94 8.08 -0.30
CA ALA A 307 -15.31 9.39 -0.28
C ALA A 307 -15.33 10.04 1.12
N GLU A 308 -16.45 9.92 1.85
CA GLU A 308 -16.50 10.38 3.25
C GLU A 308 -15.55 9.59 4.16
N MET A 309 -15.42 8.27 3.96
CA MET A 309 -14.49 7.43 4.72
C MET A 309 -13.02 7.81 4.45
N GLU A 310 -12.67 8.06 3.19
CA GLU A 310 -11.36 8.57 2.77
C GLU A 310 -11.02 9.90 3.44
N LEU A 311 -11.98 10.83 3.52
CA LEU A 311 -11.82 12.09 4.25
C LEU A 311 -11.63 11.87 5.76
N LYS A 312 -12.26 10.84 6.35
CA LYS A 312 -12.01 10.48 7.77
C LYS A 312 -10.60 9.92 7.97
N LYS A 313 -10.07 9.12 7.03
CA LYS A 313 -8.68 8.65 7.08
C LYS A 313 -7.67 9.81 6.99
N GLN A 314 -7.92 10.79 6.11
CA GLN A 314 -7.11 12.00 6.01
C GLN A 314 -7.20 12.89 7.27
N ALA A 315 -8.39 13.03 7.86
CA ALA A 315 -8.55 13.73 9.12
C ALA A 315 -7.80 13.02 10.26
N PHE A 316 -7.78 11.69 10.27
CA PHE A 316 -7.06 10.91 11.27
C PHE A 316 -5.54 11.10 11.18
N ASP A 317 -4.99 11.18 9.96
CA ASP A 317 -3.58 11.49 9.70
C ASP A 317 -3.17 12.86 10.27
N THR A 318 -4.02 13.86 10.08
CA THR A 318 -3.73 15.27 10.44
C THR A 318 -4.07 15.61 11.89
N ALA A 319 -4.81 14.75 12.59
CA ALA A 319 -5.18 14.95 13.98
C ALA A 319 -3.95 14.99 14.90
N LYS A 320 -3.81 16.07 15.67
CA LYS A 320 -2.63 16.34 16.52
C LYS A 320 -2.65 15.59 17.85
N ASN A 321 -3.83 15.25 18.36
CA ASN A 321 -3.99 14.64 19.68
C ASN A 321 -4.87 13.40 19.65
N PHE A 322 -4.78 12.61 20.72
CA PHE A 322 -5.50 11.35 20.86
C PHE A 322 -7.03 11.53 20.92
N GLY A 323 -7.52 12.61 21.55
CA GLY A 323 -8.95 12.88 21.66
C GLY A 323 -9.60 13.08 20.30
N ASP A 324 -8.96 13.84 19.42
CA ASP A 324 -9.43 14.07 18.05
C ASP A 324 -9.42 12.79 17.23
N ARG A 325 -8.35 12.00 17.31
CA ARG A 325 -8.27 10.68 16.66
C ARG A 325 -9.41 9.75 17.10
N LYS A 326 -9.69 9.71 18.41
CA LYS A 326 -10.80 8.92 18.97
C LYS A 326 -12.15 9.39 18.42
N ARG A 327 -12.38 10.71 18.34
CA ARG A 327 -13.60 11.29 17.78
C ARG A 327 -13.77 10.92 16.30
N ILE A 328 -12.70 11.00 15.51
CA ILE A 328 -12.71 10.63 14.08
C ILE A 328 -13.07 9.16 13.88
N VAL A 329 -12.52 8.25 14.70
CA VAL A 329 -12.89 6.83 14.66
C VAL A 329 -14.36 6.63 15.02
N ALA A 330 -14.88 7.34 16.03
CA ALA A 330 -16.30 7.29 16.37
C ALA A 330 -17.19 7.82 15.23
N ASP A 331 -16.77 8.90 14.56
CA ASP A 331 -17.48 9.44 13.40
C ASP A 331 -17.51 8.45 12.23
N ALA A 332 -16.40 7.78 11.92
CA ALA A 332 -16.35 6.76 10.87
C ALA A 332 -17.29 5.59 11.16
N ARG A 333 -17.40 5.19 12.43
CA ARG A 333 -18.38 4.17 12.86
C ARG A 333 -19.82 4.65 12.70
N ASN A 334 -20.10 5.88 13.11
CA ASN A 334 -21.42 6.47 12.96
C ASN A 334 -21.78 6.62 11.49
N LEU A 335 -20.83 6.99 10.63
CA LEU A 335 -20.98 7.07 9.19
C LEU A 335 -21.46 5.73 8.62
N TRP A 336 -20.79 4.63 8.95
CA TRP A 336 -21.22 3.28 8.54
C TRP A 336 -22.61 2.89 9.07
N ALA A 337 -22.89 3.17 10.35
CA ALA A 337 -24.20 2.88 10.92
C ALA A 337 -25.33 3.66 10.24
N ARG A 338 -25.08 4.93 9.86
CA ARG A 338 -26.04 5.74 9.09
C ARG A 338 -26.21 5.18 7.68
N PHE A 339 -25.12 4.89 7.00
CA PHE A 339 -25.13 4.30 5.66
C PHE A 339 -25.98 3.04 5.58
N LEU A 340 -25.81 2.10 6.52
CA LEU A 340 -26.63 0.88 6.56
C LEU A 340 -28.11 1.20 6.83
N ARG A 341 -28.40 2.09 7.80
CA ARG A 341 -29.78 2.43 8.13
C ARG A 341 -30.51 3.07 6.96
N ASP A 342 -29.88 3.99 6.26
CA ASP A 342 -30.53 4.81 5.26
C ASP A 342 -30.82 4.02 3.97
N ASN A 343 -30.07 2.93 3.74
CA ASN A 343 -30.20 2.06 2.57
C ASN A 343 -30.93 0.73 2.82
N PHE A 344 -30.94 0.19 4.05
CA PHE A 344 -31.50 -1.16 4.32
C PHE A 344 -32.64 -1.20 5.33
N ASN A 345 -32.86 -0.16 6.15
CA ASN A 345 -33.91 -0.20 7.18
C ASN A 345 -35.26 0.39 6.74
N LYS A 346 -35.40 0.83 5.47
CA LYS A 346 -36.67 1.38 4.95
C LYS A 346 -37.71 0.31 4.66
N GLU A 347 -37.31 -0.91 4.32
CA GLU A 347 -38.25 -2.01 4.02
C GLU A 347 -39.11 -2.41 5.23
N VAL A 348 -38.60 -2.24 6.46
CA VAL A 348 -39.33 -2.56 7.68
C VAL A 348 -40.49 -1.57 7.95
N ARG A 349 -40.36 -0.30 7.53
CA ARG A 349 -41.41 0.70 7.78
C ARG A 349 -42.60 0.54 6.84
N ASN A 350 -42.36 0.24 5.56
CA ASN A 350 -43.43 0.09 4.58
C ASN A 350 -44.23 -1.21 4.74
N ALA A 351 -43.63 -2.27 5.29
CA ALA A 351 -44.33 -3.52 5.60
C ALA A 351 -45.28 -3.41 6.82
N THR A 352 -45.11 -2.40 7.69
CA THR A 352 -45.89 -2.27 8.92
C THR A 352 -47.09 -1.32 8.77
N THR A 353 -47.11 -0.44 7.76
CA THR A 353 -48.20 0.53 7.54
C THR A 353 -49.19 0.12 6.44
N GLY A 354 -49.01 -1.03 5.79
CA GLY A 354 -49.89 -1.53 4.71
C GLY A 354 -50.96 -2.54 5.15
N GLY A 355 -51.15 -2.77 6.45
CA GLY A 355 -51.93 -3.91 6.96
C GLY A 355 -53.26 -3.58 7.65
N ASP A 356 -53.72 -2.33 7.69
CA ASP A 356 -54.94 -1.99 8.42
C ASP A 356 -55.75 -0.93 7.66
N ASN A 357 -56.55 -1.40 6.69
CA ASN A 357 -57.67 -0.69 6.08
C ASN A 357 -58.57 -1.73 5.38
N GLY A 358 -59.32 -2.47 6.19
CA GLY A 358 -60.41 -3.36 5.79
C GLY A 358 -60.78 -4.23 7.00
N GLU A 359 -61.93 -4.11 7.65
CA GLU A 359 -63.20 -3.42 7.39
C GLU A 359 -63.77 -2.87 8.70
#